data_AF-A0A1D2XCY4-F1
#
_entry.id   AF-A0A1D2XCY4-F1
#
_cell.length_a   1.000
_cell.length_b   1.000
_cell.length_c   1.000
_cell.angle_alpha   90.00
_cell.angle_beta   90.00
_cell.angle_gamma   90.00
#
_symmetry.space_group_name_H-M   'P 1'
#
loop_
_entity.id
_entity.type
_entity.pdbx_description
1 polymer ?
#
loop_
_entity_poly.entity_id
_entity_poly.type
_entity_poly.pdbx_seq_one_letter_code
_entity_poly.pdbx_strand_id
1 'polypeptide(L)'
;MLLEKYLFVERDSSEWSFMWKQLSGHVLNHGLEEPAVCLNGFQSWQYMGSNSDEKKHVFRHRSHPKTSSREYIEIPFSDEFQVIGEE
;
A
#
# COMPACT_ATOMS: atom_id res chain seq x y z
N MET A 1 6.87 -22.97 -6.14
CA MET A 1 5.81 -22.49 -5.24
C MET A 1 6.51 -21.73 -4.13
N LEU A 2 6.92 -20.49 -4.41
CA LEU A 2 7.57 -19.66 -3.41
C LEU A 2 6.47 -19.20 -2.47
N LEU A 3 6.58 -19.53 -1.20
CA LEU A 3 5.85 -18.86 -0.15
C LEU A 3 6.29 -17.40 -0.22
N GLU A 4 5.53 -16.57 -0.93
CA GLU A 4 5.66 -15.12 -0.87
C GLU A 4 5.63 -14.76 0.62
N LYS A 5 6.77 -14.37 1.19
CA LYS A 5 6.89 -14.00 2.60
C LYS A 5 6.18 -12.66 2.79
N TYR A 6 4.86 -12.72 2.86
CA TYR A 6 4.06 -11.56 3.17
C TYR A 6 4.17 -11.25 4.65
N LEU A 7 4.62 -10.04 4.93
CA LEU A 7 4.62 -9.47 6.27
C LEU A 7 3.56 -8.39 6.39
N PHE A 8 3.05 -8.25 7.60
CA PHE A 8 2.19 -7.14 7.97
C PHE A 8 3.02 -6.08 8.67
N VAL A 9 2.86 -4.84 8.23
CA VAL A 9 3.41 -3.67 8.92
C VAL A 9 2.50 -3.38 10.10
N GLU A 10 3.08 -3.21 11.28
CA GLU A 10 2.35 -2.81 12.48
C GLU A 10 1.63 -1.48 12.24
N ARG A 11 0.34 -1.42 12.59
CA ARG A 11 -0.44 -0.17 12.46
C ARG A 11 0.19 0.92 13.31
N ASP A 12 0.10 2.15 12.81
CA ASP A 12 0.62 3.36 13.47
C ASP A 12 2.16 3.42 13.66
N SER A 13 2.90 2.42 13.14
CA SER A 13 4.35 2.52 13.01
C SER A 13 4.78 3.63 12.04
N SER A 14 6.06 4.00 12.10
CA SER A 14 6.65 4.94 11.13
C SER A 14 6.48 4.43 9.70
N GLU A 15 6.67 3.13 9.47
CA GLU A 15 6.52 2.53 8.15
C GLU A 15 5.07 2.54 7.68
N TRP A 16 4.12 2.27 8.57
CA TRP A 16 2.70 2.38 8.25
C TRP A 16 2.37 3.79 7.77
N SER A 17 2.79 4.80 8.53
CA SER A 17 2.58 6.21 8.18
C SER A 17 3.26 6.58 6.86
N PHE A 18 4.47 6.06 6.63
CA PHE A 18 5.23 6.27 5.40
C PHE A 18 4.50 5.72 4.17
N MET A 19 4.09 4.45 4.18
CA MET A 19 3.49 3.82 3.01
C MET A 19 2.15 4.46 2.62
N TRP A 20 1.32 4.85 3.59
CA TRP A 20 0.06 5.55 3.32
C TRP A 20 0.30 6.98 2.79
N LYS A 21 1.35 7.66 3.25
CA LYS A 21 1.76 8.97 2.71
C LYS A 21 2.25 8.86 1.26
N GLN A 22 3.02 7.84 0.92
CA GLN A 22 3.46 7.61 -0.47
C GLN A 22 2.29 7.24 -1.37
N LEU A 23 1.38 6.38 -0.90
CA LEU A 23 0.17 6.02 -1.64
C LEU A 23 -0.68 7.26 -1.97
N SER A 24 -0.90 8.15 -1.00
CA SER A 24 -1.70 9.35 -1.21
C SER A 24 -1.09 10.31 -2.25
N GLY A 25 0.25 10.37 -2.32
CA GLY A 25 0.99 11.13 -3.32
C GLY A 25 1.11 10.47 -4.69
N HIS A 26 0.58 9.26 -4.89
CA HIS A 26 0.65 8.58 -6.19
C HIS A 26 -0.18 9.32 -7.26
N VAL A 27 0.31 9.34 -8.50
CA VAL A 27 -0.32 10.07 -9.63
C VAL A 27 -1.79 9.68 -9.85
N LEU A 28 -2.16 8.42 -9.60
CA LEU A 28 -3.54 7.96 -9.70
C LEU A 28 -4.46 8.67 -8.70
N ASN A 29 -3.96 9.06 -7.53
CA ASN A 29 -4.74 9.69 -6.47
C ASN A 29 -4.74 11.25 -6.54
N HIS A 30 -3.98 11.88 -7.44
CA HIS A 30 -3.90 13.34 -7.54
C HIS A 30 -5.25 14.04 -7.78
N GLY A 31 -5.61 15.05 -6.99
CA GLY A 31 -6.86 15.78 -7.17
C GLY A 31 -8.11 15.03 -6.69
N LEU A 32 -7.96 13.90 -6.00
CA LEU A 32 -9.00 13.35 -5.14
C LEU A 32 -9.10 14.18 -3.85
N GLU A 33 -10.30 14.28 -3.28
CA GLU A 33 -10.55 15.02 -2.02
C GLU A 33 -9.76 14.42 -0.85
N GLU A 34 -9.77 13.09 -0.72
CA GLU A 34 -8.98 12.34 0.25
C GLU A 34 -8.13 11.26 -0.45
N PRO A 35 -6.95 11.60 -0.98
CA PRO A 35 -6.14 10.72 -1.83
C PRO A 35 -5.74 9.38 -1.18
N ALA A 36 -5.51 9.37 0.14
CA ALA A 36 -5.14 8.16 0.89
C ALA A 36 -6.33 7.20 1.08
N VAL A 37 -7.54 7.74 1.26
CA VAL A 37 -8.77 6.95 1.40
C VAL A 37 -9.23 6.48 0.03
N CYS A 38 -9.21 7.38 -0.96
CA CYS A 38 -9.65 7.16 -2.33
C CYS A 38 -11.05 6.54 -2.37
N LEU A 39 -12.00 7.13 -1.64
CA LEU A 39 -13.33 6.54 -1.49
C LEU A 39 -14.08 6.50 -2.83
N ASN A 40 -14.60 5.32 -3.18
CA ASN A 40 -15.54 5.15 -4.28
C ASN A 40 -16.67 4.19 -3.85
N GLY A 41 -17.81 4.75 -3.47
CA GLY A 41 -18.90 4.01 -2.84
C GLY A 41 -18.45 3.43 -1.49
N PHE A 42 -18.49 2.10 -1.35
CA PHE A 42 -18.03 1.39 -0.15
C PHE A 42 -16.61 0.80 -0.32
N GLN A 43 -15.86 1.27 -1.32
CA GLN A 43 -14.51 0.80 -1.62
C GLN A 43 -13.48 1.90 -1.36
N SER A 44 -12.32 1.47 -0.88
CA SER A 44 -11.15 2.30 -0.64
C SER A 44 -9.89 1.47 -0.95
N TRP A 45 -8.72 2.09 -0.83
CA TRP A 45 -7.46 1.36 -0.86
C TRP A 45 -7.40 0.31 0.26
N GLN A 46 -6.98 -0.90 -0.12
CA GLN A 46 -6.79 -2.02 0.78
C GLN A 46 -5.31 -2.36 0.82
N TYR A 47 -4.73 -2.34 2.01
CA TYR A 47 -3.38 -2.87 2.24
C TYR A 47 -3.43 -4.40 2.12
N MET A 48 -2.71 -4.95 1.15
CA MET A 48 -2.72 -6.37 0.82
C MET A 48 -1.61 -7.16 1.51
N GLY A 49 -0.65 -6.47 2.13
CA GLY A 49 0.56 -7.06 2.70
C GLY A 49 1.82 -6.45 2.09
N SER A 50 2.96 -6.89 2.59
CA SER A 50 4.28 -6.46 2.14
C SER A 50 5.10 -7.65 1.68
N ASN A 51 5.70 -7.56 0.51
CA ASN A 51 6.61 -8.57 -0.03
C ASN A 51 8.03 -8.25 0.45
N SER A 52 8.60 -9.08 1.33
CA SER A 52 9.97 -8.89 1.84
C SER A 52 11.05 -9.04 0.77
N ASP A 53 10.83 -9.91 -0.22
CA ASP A 53 11.83 -10.24 -1.22
C ASP A 53 11.99 -9.07 -2.20
N GLU A 54 10.88 -8.44 -2.56
CA GLU A 54 10.86 -7.26 -3.41
C GLU A 54 11.01 -5.95 -2.63
N LYS A 55 10.88 -5.98 -1.30
CA LYS A 55 10.83 -4.81 -0.42
C LYS A 55 9.78 -3.80 -0.82
N LYS A 56 8.54 -4.26 -1.01
CA LYS A 56 7.40 -3.43 -1.41
C LYS A 56 6.13 -3.74 -0.62
N HIS A 57 5.37 -2.70 -0.28
CA HIS A 57 4.00 -2.78 0.19
C HIS A 57 3.04 -2.82 -1.00
N VAL A 58 2.05 -3.69 -0.95
CA VAL A 58 1.06 -3.83 -2.02
C VAL A 58 -0.28 -3.27 -1.57
N PHE A 59 -0.83 -2.36 -2.37
CA PHE A 59 -2.16 -1.81 -2.21
C PHE A 59 -3.05 -2.19 -3.37
N ARG A 60 -4.33 -2.43 -3.09
CA ARG A 60 -5.36 -2.69 -4.09
C ARG A 60 -6.55 -1.77 -3.90
N HIS A 61 -7.02 -1.17 -4.98
CA HIS A 61 -8.34 -0.54 -5.04
C HIS A 61 -9.26 -1.41 -5.88
N ARG A 62 -10.45 -1.79 -5.39
CA ARG A 62 -11.33 -2.72 -6.14
C ARG A 62 -12.04 -2.06 -7.33
N SER A 63 -12.29 -0.75 -7.25
CA SER A 63 -12.89 0.06 -8.32
C SER A 63 -12.48 1.53 -8.16
N HIS A 64 -11.33 1.93 -8.68
CA HIS A 64 -10.73 3.25 -8.43
C HIS A 64 -11.57 4.37 -9.09
N PRO A 65 -11.85 5.49 -8.41
CA PRO A 65 -12.82 6.50 -8.87
C PRO A 65 -12.48 7.11 -10.24
N LYS A 66 -11.19 7.21 -10.59
CA LYS A 66 -10.78 7.76 -11.89
C LYS A 66 -10.78 6.77 -13.04
N THR A 67 -10.46 5.51 -12.77
CA THR A 67 -10.27 4.49 -13.82
C THR A 67 -11.48 3.57 -13.94
N SER A 68 -12.35 3.56 -12.93
CA SER A 68 -13.49 2.64 -12.81
C SER A 68 -13.07 1.15 -12.90
N SER A 69 -11.80 0.86 -12.62
CA SER A 69 -11.20 -0.46 -12.68
C SER A 69 -10.51 -0.83 -11.38
N ARG A 70 -10.16 -2.10 -11.24
CA ARG A 70 -9.29 -2.57 -10.16
C ARG A 70 -7.87 -2.08 -10.43
N GLU A 71 -7.28 -1.43 -9.44
CA GLU A 71 -5.91 -0.91 -9.51
C GLU A 71 -5.04 -1.53 -8.43
N TYR A 72 -3.76 -1.63 -8.74
CA TYR A 72 -2.71 -2.07 -7.82
C TYR A 72 -1.61 -1.00 -7.79
N ILE A 73 -1.13 -0.68 -6.61
CA ILE A 73 0.02 0.19 -6.41
C ILE A 73 1.00 -0.54 -5.50
N GLU A 74 2.26 -0.53 -5.89
CA GLU A 74 3.36 -1.00 -5.06
C GLU A 74 4.16 0.19 -4.55
N ILE A 75 4.38 0.24 -3.25
CA ILE A 75 5.16 1.29 -2.59
C ILE A 75 6.43 0.63 -2.05
N PRO A 76 7.65 1.07 -2.43
CA PRO A 76 8.88 0.56 -1.83
C PRO A 76 8.89 0.76 -0.32
N PHE A 77 9.57 -0.10 0.41
CA PHE A 77 9.85 0.11 1.83
C PHE A 77 10.59 1.43 2.05
N SER A 78 10.41 2.05 3.22
CA SER A 78 11.33 3.12 3.61
C SER A 78 12.75 2.58 3.81
N ASP A 79 13.73 3.47 3.73
CA ASP A 79 15.14 3.10 3.93
C ASP A 79 15.38 2.54 5.35
N GLU A 80 14.59 2.97 6.33
CA GLU A 80 14.68 2.56 7.72
C GLU A 80 13.89 1.28 8.06
N PHE A 81 13.02 0.81 7.17
CA PHE A 81 12.20 -0.36 7.46
C PHE A 81 12.99 -1.66 7.34
N GLN A 82 13.34 -2.20 8.51
CA GLN A 82 13.99 -3.49 8.61
C GLN A 82 12.95 -4.58 8.82
N VAL A 83 12.91 -5.53 7.91
CA VAL A 83 12.19 -6.79 8.14
C VAL A 83 13.01 -7.58 9.14
N ILE A 84 12.54 -7.63 10.38
CA ILE A 84 13.13 -8.50 11.40
C ILE A 84 12.79 -9.93 10.98
N GLY A 85 13.78 -10.63 10.43
CA GLY A 85 13.68 -12.05 10.13
C GLY A 85 13.99 -12.86 11.39
N GLU A 86 13.11 -13.81 11.68
CA GLU A 86 13.35 -14.93 12.60
C GLU A 86 14.69 -15.60 12.26
N GLU A 87 15.58 -15.72 13.26
CA GLU A 87 16.81 -16.52 13.17
C GLU A 87 16.52 -17.99 12.88
#